data_AF-A0A927T8P3-F1
#
_entry.id   AF-A0A927T8P3-F1
#
_cell.length_a   1.000
_cell.length_b   1.000
_cell.length_c   1.000
_cell.angle_alpha   90.00
_cell.angle_beta   90.00
_cell.angle_gamma   90.00
#
_symmetry.space_group_name_H-M   'P 1'
#
loop_
_entity.id
_entity.type
_entity.pdbx_description
1 polymer ?
#
loop_
_entity_poly.entity_id
_entity_poly.type
_entity_poly.pdbx_seq_one_letter_code
_entity_poly.pdbx_strand_id
1 'polypeptide(L)' 'MTCIRCGHEVHESKTTEAIELKNGLLVIRNIPCYKCDACDEIQFTGEVQKKIEMIIQKAEEQMQEVAIVEYHNVA' A
#
# COMPACT_ATOMS: atom_id res chain seq x y z
N MET A 1 18.94 1.78 -0.70
CA MET A 1 18.41 0.47 -0.25
C MET A 1 18.54 -0.50 -1.43
N THR A 2 18.62 -1.80 -1.21
CA THR A 2 18.73 -2.80 -2.29
C THR A 2 17.48 -3.67 -2.33
N CYS A 3 17.13 -4.16 -3.51
CA CYS A 3 15.98 -5.01 -3.73
C CYS A 3 16.12 -6.33 -2.99
N ILE A 4 15.14 -6.66 -2.14
CA ILE A 4 15.09 -7.93 -1.39
C ILE A 4 15.09 -9.17 -2.29
N ARG A 5 14.68 -9.03 -3.55
CA ARG A 5 14.54 -10.15 -4.49
C ARG A 5 15.75 -10.38 -5.39
N CYS A 6 16.37 -9.31 -5.91
CA CYS A 6 17.44 -9.41 -6.90
C CYS A 6 18.72 -8.62 -6.57
N GLY A 7 18.75 -7.92 -5.42
CA GLY A 7 19.92 -7.17 -4.95
C GLY A 7 20.23 -5.86 -5.67
N HIS A 8 19.51 -5.51 -6.75
CA HIS A 8 19.71 -4.25 -7.47
C HIS A 8 19.20 -3.05 -6.68
N GLU A 9 19.55 -1.84 -7.11
CA GLU A 9 19.05 -0.61 -6.51
C GLU A 9 17.52 -0.49 -6.64
N VAL A 10 16.95 0.27 -5.71
CA VAL A 10 15.53 0.60 -5.68
C VAL A 10 15.38 2.11 -5.51
N HIS A 11 14.34 2.68 -6.11
CA HIS A 11 14.03 4.11 -6.04
C HIS A 11 12.67 4.34 -5.37
N GLU A 12 12.49 5.53 -4.80
CA GLU A 12 11.20 5.94 -4.22
C GLU A 12 10.13 6.07 -5.30
N SER A 13 8.97 5.48 -5.06
CA SER A 13 7.85 5.47 -5.99
C SER A 13 6.51 5.47 -5.25
N LYS A 14 5.42 5.39 -6.00
CA LYS A 14 4.06 5.28 -5.47
C LYS A 14 3.33 4.14 -6.17
N THR A 15 2.63 3.31 -5.41
CA THR A 15 1.80 2.24 -5.94
C THR A 15 0.33 2.39 -5.53
N THR A 16 -0.53 1.56 -6.11
CA THR A 16 -1.92 1.39 -5.72
C THR A 16 -2.16 -0.08 -5.43
N GLU A 17 -2.72 -0.37 -4.26
CA GLU A 17 -3.08 -1.73 -3.85
C GLU A 17 -4.60 -1.86 -3.77
N ALA A 18 -5.11 -2.96 -4.31
CA ALA A 18 -6.51 -3.33 -4.21
C ALA A 18 -6.61 -4.55 -3.29
N ILE A 19 -7.35 -4.40 -2.20
CA ILE A 19 -7.45 -5.36 -1.12
C ILE A 19 -8.90 -5.82 -1.02
N GLU A 20 -9.11 -7.12 -1.19
CA GLU A 20 -10.41 -7.73 -0.98
C GLU A 20 -10.68 -7.84 0.53
N LEU A 21 -11.78 -7.21 0.96
CA LEU A 21 -12.30 -7.29 2.31
C LEU A 21 -13.48 -8.26 2.33
N LYS A 22 -13.88 -8.72 3.52
CA LYS A 22 -14.95 -9.73 3.67
C LYS A 22 -16.23 -9.41 2.88
N ASN A 23 -16.59 -8.14 2.76
CA ASN A 23 -17.83 -7.69 2.12
C ASN A 23 -17.62 -6.59 1.06
N GLY A 24 -16.46 -6.53 0.38
CA GLY A 24 -16.18 -5.46 -0.58
C GLY A 24 -14.72 -5.28 -0.94
N LEU A 25 -14.42 -4.23 -1.72
CA LEU A 25 -13.09 -3.94 -2.25
C LEU A 25 -12.57 -2.61 -1.73
N LEU A 26 -11.39 -2.62 -1.10
CA LEU A 26 -10.66 -1.44 -0.68
C LEU A 26 -9.55 -1.13 -1.68
N VAL A 27 -9.55 0.06 -2.26
CA VAL A 27 -8.46 0.51 -3.15
C VAL A 27 -7.70 1.64 -2.47
N ILE A 28 -6.42 1.39 -2.14
CA ILE A 28 -5.53 2.36 -1.51
C ILE A 28 -4.58 2.90 -2.58
N ARG A 29 -4.73 4.18 -2.94
CA ARG A 29 -3.93 4.84 -3.98
C ARG A 29 -2.77 5.63 -3.39
N ASN A 30 -1.71 5.79 -4.19
CA ASN A 30 -0.54 6.61 -3.87
C ASN A 30 0.23 6.18 -2.62
N ILE A 31 0.31 4.87 -2.38
CA ILE A 31 1.09 4.31 -1.27
C ILE A 31 2.58 4.52 -1.57
N PRO A 32 3.33 5.23 -0.70
CA PRO A 32 4.77 5.39 -0.89
C PRO A 32 5.48 4.04 -0.78
N CYS A 33 6.34 3.73 -1.73
CA CYS A 33 7.08 2.47 -1.77
C CYS A 33 8.47 2.66 -2.38
N TYR A 34 9.25 1.59 -2.38
CA TYR A 34 10.47 1.48 -3.17
C TYR A 34 10.24 0.49 -4.29
N LYS A 35 10.56 0.90 -5.53
CA LYS A 35 10.44 0.04 -6.70
C LYS A 35 11.82 -0.30 -7.25
N CYS A 36 12.03 -1.58 -7.59
CA CYS A 36 13.27 -2.03 -8.22
C CYS A 36 13.25 -1.73 -9.73
N ASP A 37 14.31 -1.12 -10.24
CA ASP A 37 14.46 -0.81 -11.67
C ASP A 37 14.71 -2.04 -12.55
N ALA A 38 15.19 -3.14 -11.96
CA ALA A 38 15.59 -4.34 -12.70
C ALA A 38 14.49 -5.41 -12.76
N CYS A 39 13.72 -5.60 -11.70
CA CYS A 39 12.72 -6.67 -11.60
C CYS A 39 11.32 -6.20 -11.19
N ASP A 40 11.10 -4.88 -11.13
CA ASP A 40 9.83 -4.23 -10.77
C ASP A 40 9.30 -4.57 -9.36
N GLU A 41 10.12 -5.17 -8.50
CA GLU A 41 9.73 -5.52 -7.13
C GLU A 41 9.38 -4.29 -6.30
N ILE A 42 8.23 -4.33 -5.64
CA ILE A 42 7.73 -3.27 -4.76
C ILE A 42 8.00 -3.64 -3.31
N GLN A 43 8.59 -2.71 -2.56
CA GLN A 43 8.93 -2.88 -1.16
C GLN A 43 8.38 -1.73 -0.33
N PHE A 44 7.76 -2.06 0.79
CA PHE A 44 7.26 -1.09 1.76
C PHE A 44 8.18 -1.03 2.99
N THR A 45 8.29 0.15 3.61
CA THR A 45 8.92 0.24 4.93
C THR A 45 7.96 -0.31 5.99
N GLY A 46 8.50 -0.68 7.15
CA GLY A 46 7.67 -1.12 8.28
C GLY A 46 6.66 -0.06 8.73
N GLU A 47 6.98 1.23 8.59
CA GLU A 47 6.05 2.32 8.92
C GLU A 47 4.89 2.40 7.91
N VAL A 48 5.19 2.27 6.61
CA VAL A 48 4.17 2.25 5.57
C VAL A 48 3.26 1.03 5.74
N GLN A 49 3.84 -0.14 6.02
CA GLN A 49 3.09 -1.38 6.25
C GLN A 49 2.10 -1.24 7.43
N LYS A 50 2.56 -0.69 8.56
CA LYS A 50 1.68 -0.41 9.72
C LYS A 50 0.54 0.54 9.37
N LYS A 51 0.81 1.58 8.56
CA LYS A 51 -0.24 2.52 8.14
C LYS A 51 -1.25 1.86 7.20
N ILE A 52 -0.81 0.97 6.31
CA ILE A 52 -1.70 0.16 5.47
C ILE A 52 -2.62 -0.70 6.34
N GLU A 53 -2.06 -1.42 7.33
CA GLU A 53 -2.83 -2.23 8.28
C GLU A 53 -3.88 -1.41 9.04
N MET A 54 -3.52 -0.21 9.51
CA MET A 54 -4.47 0.70 10.15
C MET A 54 -5.60 1.17 9.22
N ILE A 55 -5.30 1.41 7.94
CA ILE A 55 -6.31 1.79 6.93
C ILE A 55 -7.27 0.62 6.69
N ILE A 56 -6.74 -0.60 6.57
CA ILE A 56 -7.54 -1.82 6.42
C ILE A 56 -8.48 -1.99 7.61
N GLN A 57 -7.96 -1.93 8.84
CA GLN A 57 -8.78 -2.08 10.05
C GLN A 57 -9.90 -1.03 10.12
N LYS A 58 -9.59 0.24 9.84
CA LYS A 58 -10.60 1.31 9.81
C LYS A 58 -11.65 1.07 8.72
N ALA A 59 -11.25 0.58 7.55
CA ALA A 59 -12.18 0.28 6.48
C ALA A 59 -13.11 -0.89 6.86
N GLU A 60 -12.59 -1.94 7.49
CA GLU A 60 -13.38 -3.07 7.99
C GLU A 60 -14.41 -2.65 9.06
N GLU A 61 -14.03 -1.73 9.96
CA GLU A 61 -14.93 -1.19 11.00
C GLU A 61 -16.05 -0.31 10.42
N GLN A 62 -15.85 0.29 9.25
CA GLN A 62 -16.77 1.28 8.66
C GLN A 62 -17.63 0.75 7.51
N MET A 63 -17.39 -0.48 7.03
CA MET A 63 -17.84 -0.87 5.69
C MET A 63 -19.37 -0.89 5.46
N GLN A 64 -19.83 0.12 4.71
CA GLN A 64 -20.88 0.03 3.69
C GLN A 64 -20.20 -0.22 2.32
N GLU A 65 -20.52 -1.35 1.67
CA GLU A 65 -20.21 -1.88 0.33
C GLU A 65 -19.00 -1.37 -0.54
N VAL A 66 -18.63 -0.07 -0.61
CA VAL A 66 -17.43 0.43 -1.33
C VAL A 66 -16.90 1.74 -0.68
N ALA A 67 -15.59 1.82 -0.38
CA ALA A 67 -14.93 3.04 0.13
C ALA A 67 -13.64 3.38 -0.65
N ILE A 68 -13.53 4.62 -1.14
CA ILE A 68 -12.33 5.16 -1.81
C ILE A 68 -11.68 6.18 -0.86
N VAL A 69 -10.45 5.89 -0.41
CA VAL A 69 -9.73 6.73 0.56
C VAL A 69 -8.48 7.30 -0.07
N GLU A 70 -8.30 8.61 0.03
CA GLU A 70 -7.06 9.27 -0.36
C GLU A 70 -6.04 9.27 0.78
N TYR A 71 -4.85 8.75 0.49
CA TYR A 71 -3.78 8.57 1.47
C TYR A 71 -3.41 9.85 2.27
N HIS A 72 -3.58 11.04 1.68
CA HIS A 72 -3.23 12.32 2.31
C HIS A 72 -4.29 12.85 3.28
N ASN A 73 -5.48 12.26 3.36
CA ASN A 73 -6.60 12.76 4.16
C ASN A 73 -6.84 11.99 5.48
N VAL A 74 -5.92 11.11 5.89
CA VAL A 74 -6.01 10.41 7.17
C VAL A 74 -5.30 11.24 8.24
N ALA A 75 -6.05 12.13 8.90
CA ALA A 75 -5.64 12.85 10.11
C ALA A 75 -5.78 11.96 11.36
#